data_AF-A0A7S1DQ16-F1
#
_entry.id   AF-A0A7S1DQ16-F1
#
_cell.length_a   1.000
_cell.length_b   1.000
_cell.length_c   1.000
_cell.angle_alpha   90.00
_cell.angle_beta   90.00
_cell.angle_gamma   90.00
#
_symmetry.space_group_name_H-M   'P 1'
#
loop_
_entity.id
_entity.type
_entity.pdbx_description
1 polymer ?
#
loop_
_entity_poly.entity_id
_entity_poly.type
_entity_poly.pdbx_seq_one_letter_code
_entity_poly.pdbx_strand_id
1 'polypeptide(L)'
;AVSDISLAIQELLPRMFEGILHPPVRLLELDSSTRAKFSRHLILPDTRFKHNRHCGAVVAALCSILPKGVASCIDKAVYSRNRCFRILNSTKWGKESYLVPSQRSFV
;
A
#
# COMPACT_ATOMS: atom_id res chain seq x y z
N ALA A 1 -7.65 7.82 -13.16
CA ALA A 1 -8.10 6.91 -12.06
C ALA A 1 -6.92 6.23 -11.36
N VAL A 2 -6.19 5.30 -12.01
CA VAL A 2 -5.02 4.62 -11.39
C VAL A 2 -3.82 5.57 -11.21
N SER A 3 -3.64 6.52 -12.13
CA SER A 3 -2.71 7.66 -12.01
C SER A 3 -2.98 8.48 -10.75
N ASP A 4 -4.26 8.78 -10.49
CA ASP A 4 -4.69 9.70 -9.44
C ASP A 4 -4.61 9.05 -8.06
N ILE A 5 -4.86 7.74 -7.97
CA ILE A 5 -4.64 6.96 -6.73
C ILE A 5 -3.15 6.92 -6.39
N SER A 6 -2.29 6.76 -7.40
CA SER A 6 -0.84 6.68 -7.18
C SER A 6 -0.27 8.03 -6.76
N LEU A 7 -0.72 9.12 -7.41
CA LEU A 7 -0.37 10.48 -7.05
C LEU A 7 -0.91 10.86 -5.66
N ALA A 8 -2.15 10.50 -5.33
CA ALA A 8 -2.72 10.74 -4.02
C ALA A 8 -1.94 10.01 -2.91
N ILE A 9 -1.56 8.75 -3.15
CA ILE A 9 -0.74 7.97 -2.22
C ILE A 9 0.66 8.58 -2.08
N GLN A 10 1.27 9.02 -3.18
CA GLN A 10 2.60 9.66 -3.19
C GLN A 10 2.63 11.04 -2.53
N GLU A 11 1.57 11.85 -2.64
CA GLU A 11 1.52 13.21 -2.07
C GLU A 11 0.98 13.22 -0.63
N LEU A 12 -0.02 12.39 -0.32
CA LEU A 12 -0.67 12.40 1.00
C LEU A 12 0.09 11.57 2.03
N LEU A 13 0.71 10.44 1.67
CA LEU A 13 1.44 9.64 2.66
C LEU A 13 2.63 10.41 3.25
N PRO A 14 3.52 11.03 2.46
CA PRO A 14 4.63 11.81 3.02
C PRO A 14 4.15 12.96 3.90
N ARG A 15 3.13 13.73 3.51
CA ARG A 15 2.61 14.84 4.32
C ARG A 15 1.95 14.39 5.63
N MET A 16 1.29 13.23 5.62
CA MET A 16 0.73 12.65 6.85
C MET A 16 1.79 12.02 7.75
N PHE A 17 2.87 11.54 7.14
CA PHE A 17 3.99 10.94 7.83
C PHE A 17 5.05 11.95 8.26
N GLU A 18 5.14 13.14 7.67
CA GLU A 18 6.07 14.19 8.12
C GLU A 18 5.77 14.68 9.54
N GLY A 19 4.55 14.48 10.06
CA GLY A 19 4.24 14.74 11.48
C GLY A 19 4.43 13.55 12.43
N ILE A 20 4.70 12.34 11.91
CA ILE A 20 4.60 11.07 12.68
C ILE A 20 5.80 10.13 12.48
N LEU A 21 6.39 10.10 11.28
CA LEU A 21 7.48 9.27 10.82
C LEU A 21 8.57 10.16 10.18
N HIS A 22 9.52 10.62 10.97
CA HIS A 22 10.79 11.14 10.49
C HIS A 22 11.83 10.01 10.49
N PRO A 23 12.75 9.90 9.50
CA PRO A 23 13.01 10.73 8.29
C PRO A 23 12.12 10.35 7.07
N PRO A 24 12.27 10.97 5.86
CA PRO A 24 11.48 10.62 4.66
C PRO A 24 11.35 9.11 4.46
N VAL A 25 10.11 8.66 4.38
CA VAL A 25 9.78 7.25 4.38
C VAL A 25 9.97 6.69 2.98
N ARG A 26 10.89 5.75 2.80
CA ARG A 26 10.97 5.01 1.53
C ARG A 26 9.66 4.26 1.32
N LEU A 27 9.16 4.28 0.10
CA LEU A 27 7.97 3.53 -0.31
C LEU A 27 8.35 2.52 -1.37
N LEU A 28 8.23 1.24 -1.04
CA LEU A 28 8.35 0.13 -1.98
C LEU A 28 6.95 -0.23 -2.49
N GLU A 29 6.71 0.00 -3.77
CA GLU A 29 5.50 -0.44 -4.47
C GLU A 29 5.76 -1.77 -5.19
N LEU A 30 4.97 -2.78 -4.88
CA LEU A 30 4.93 -4.05 -5.62
C LEU A 30 3.65 -4.14 -6.44
N ASP A 31 3.77 -4.47 -7.73
CA ASP A 31 2.66 -4.60 -8.67
C ASP A 31 2.45 -6.07 -9.07
N SER A 32 1.19 -6.46 -9.17
CA SER A 32 0.74 -7.75 -9.71
C SER A 32 -0.56 -7.58 -10.52
N SER A 33 -0.78 -6.37 -11.02
CA SER A 33 -1.95 -5.99 -11.79
C SER A 33 -2.01 -6.78 -13.09
N THR A 34 -3.23 -7.00 -13.55
CA THR A 34 -3.54 -7.63 -14.83
C THR A 34 -4.47 -6.71 -15.60
N ARG A 35 -4.76 -7.01 -16.88
CA ARG A 35 -5.74 -6.26 -17.66
C ARG A 35 -7.12 -6.18 -17.00
N ALA A 36 -7.49 -7.20 -16.23
CA ALA A 36 -8.80 -7.31 -15.57
C ALA A 36 -8.80 -6.85 -14.10
N LYS A 37 -7.64 -6.62 -13.49
CA LYS A 37 -7.56 -6.37 -12.05
C LYS A 37 -6.36 -5.50 -11.67
N PHE A 38 -6.64 -4.41 -10.97
CA PHE A 38 -5.66 -3.63 -10.22
C PHE A 38 -5.26 -4.35 -8.91
N SER A 39 -3.96 -4.50 -8.64
CA SER A 39 -3.47 -5.23 -7.45
C SER A 39 -2.05 -4.81 -7.09
N ARG A 40 -1.90 -3.98 -6.05
CA ARG A 40 -0.61 -3.48 -5.58
C ARG A 40 -0.43 -3.60 -4.08
N HIS A 41 0.82 -3.79 -3.66
CA HIS A 41 1.23 -3.74 -2.26
C HIS A 41 2.13 -2.52 -2.06
N LEU A 42 1.88 -1.78 -0.97
CA LEU A 42 2.69 -0.65 -0.55
C LEU A 42 3.40 -1.02 0.75
N ILE A 43 4.73 -0.93 0.75
CA ILE A 43 5.57 -1.34 1.87
C ILE A 43 6.45 -0.15 2.25
N LEU A 44 6.44 0.21 3.53
CA LEU A 44 7.30 1.24 4.10
C LEU A 44 8.44 0.55 4.86
N PRO A 45 9.56 0.17 4.20
CA PRO A 45 10.61 -0.64 4.81
C PRO A 45 11.23 -0.03 6.07
N ASP A 46 11.22 1.31 6.18
CA ASP A 46 11.85 2.02 7.30
C ASP A 46 10.84 2.35 8.42
N THR A 47 9.61 1.86 8.32
CA THR A 47 8.52 2.13 9.26
C THR A 47 8.12 0.89 10.02
N ARG A 48 7.95 1.03 11.34
CA ARG A 48 7.47 -0.05 12.22
C ARG A 48 6.26 0.38 13.03
N PHE A 49 5.28 -0.52 13.10
CA PHE A 49 4.16 -0.44 14.02
C PHE A 49 4.30 -1.53 15.08
N LYS A 50 3.74 -1.31 16.28
CA LYS A 50 3.72 -2.33 17.34
C LYS A 50 3.15 -3.67 16.88
N HIS A 51 2.12 -3.64 16.03
CA HIS A 51 1.60 -4.79 15.28
C HIS A 51 0.67 -4.32 14.16
N ASN A 52 0.24 -5.23 13.28
CA ASN A 52 -0.56 -4.91 12.11
C ASN A 52 -1.89 -4.20 12.40
N ARG A 53 -2.57 -4.49 13.53
CA ARG A 53 -3.78 -3.73 13.90
C ARG A 53 -3.53 -2.25 14.19
N HIS A 54 -2.33 -1.88 14.70
CA HIS A 54 -1.97 -0.47 14.87
C HIS A 54 -1.75 0.20 13.51
N CYS A 55 -1.12 -0.50 12.55
CA CYS A 55 -1.03 -0.05 11.16
C CYS A 55 -2.43 0.16 10.55
N GLY A 56 -3.33 -0.79 10.77
CA GLY A 56 -4.72 -0.70 10.31
C GLY A 56 -5.49 0.50 10.87
N ALA A 57 -5.24 0.90 12.13
CA ALA A 57 -5.85 2.09 12.71
C ALA A 57 -5.37 3.38 12.02
N VAL A 58 -4.06 3.49 11.74
CA VAL A 58 -3.50 4.62 10.97
C VAL A 58 -4.08 4.66 9.56
N VAL A 59 -4.19 3.50 8.90
CA VAL A 59 -4.80 3.40 7.56
C VAL A 59 -6.28 3.77 7.59
N ALA A 60 -7.01 3.41 8.65
CA ALA A 60 -8.41 3.83 8.79
C ALA A 60 -8.55 5.36 8.94
N ALA A 61 -7.66 6.00 9.69
CA ALA A 61 -7.60 7.46 9.80
C ALA A 61 -7.26 8.10 8.45
N LEU A 62 -6.30 7.56 7.71
CA LEU A 62 -5.99 7.98 6.34
C LEU A 62 -7.21 7.85 5.41
N CYS A 63 -7.90 6.70 5.40
CA CYS A 63 -9.10 6.51 4.60
C CYS A 63 -10.23 7.52 4.92
N SER A 64 -10.24 8.10 6.14
CA SER A 64 -11.25 9.07 6.53
C SER A 64 -11.06 10.45 5.90
N ILE A 65 -9.82 10.78 5.50
CA ILE A 65 -9.47 12.06 4.87
C ILE A 65 -9.29 11.95 3.36
N LEU A 66 -9.11 10.73 2.84
CA LEU A 66 -8.99 10.49 1.40
C LEU A 66 -10.33 10.63 0.67
N PRO A 67 -10.33 11.04 -0.62
CA PRO A 67 -11.52 10.97 -1.45
C PRO A 67 -12.11 9.56 -1.44
N LYS A 68 -13.44 9.44 -1.35
CA LYS A 68 -14.14 8.14 -1.23
C LYS A 68 -13.71 7.12 -2.29
N GLY A 69 -13.49 7.55 -3.53
CA GLY A 69 -13.04 6.68 -4.62
C GLY A 69 -11.62 6.14 -4.45
N VAL A 70 -10.73 6.88 -3.78
CA VAL A 70 -9.37 6.43 -3.44
C VAL A 70 -9.42 5.54 -2.21
N ALA A 71 -10.17 5.94 -1.18
CA ALA A 71 -10.32 5.18 0.07
C ALA A 71 -10.92 3.78 -0.17
N SER A 72 -11.84 3.64 -1.13
CA SER A 72 -12.45 2.35 -1.48
C SER A 72 -11.48 1.37 -2.13
N CYS A 73 -10.36 1.85 -2.68
CA CYS A 73 -9.33 1.01 -3.28
C CYS A 73 -8.37 0.39 -2.24
N ILE A 74 -8.49 0.75 -0.96
CA ILE A 74 -7.65 0.26 0.13
C ILE A 74 -8.33 -0.94 0.81
N ASP A 75 -7.70 -2.11 0.72
CA ASP A 75 -8.17 -3.32 1.42
C ASP A 75 -7.82 -3.26 2.91
N LYS A 76 -8.79 -2.90 3.75
CA LYS A 76 -8.63 -2.82 5.21
C LYS A 76 -8.65 -4.18 5.91
N ALA A 77 -9.15 -5.24 5.26
CA ALA A 77 -9.30 -6.56 5.88
C ALA A 77 -7.94 -7.26 6.13
N VAL A 78 -6.88 -6.79 5.48
CA VAL A 78 -5.52 -7.31 5.64
C VAL A 78 -4.91 -7.03 7.02
N TYR A 79 -5.45 -6.08 7.79
CA TYR A 79 -4.95 -5.75 9.13
C TYR A 79 -5.54 -6.67 10.23
N SER A 80 -5.53 -7.98 9.99
CA SER A 80 -6.10 -9.03 10.85
C SER A 80 -5.03 -9.96 11.46
N ARG A 81 -5.30 -10.59 12.61
CA ARG A 81 -4.32 -11.44 13.31
C ARG A 81 -3.81 -12.56 12.39
N ASN A 82 -2.49 -12.77 12.35
CA ASN A 82 -1.83 -13.81 11.55
C ASN A 82 -2.16 -13.77 10.05
N ARG A 83 -2.34 -12.57 9.48
CA ARG A 83 -2.62 -12.40 8.05
C ARG A 83 -1.43 -12.82 7.19
N CYS A 84 -1.66 -13.74 6.25
CA CYS A 84 -0.70 -14.04 5.20
C CYS A 84 -0.64 -12.90 4.18
N PHE A 85 0.57 -12.40 3.91
CA PHE A 85 0.88 -11.55 2.78
C PHE A 85 1.69 -12.34 1.75
N ARG A 86 1.34 -12.17 0.47
CA ARG A 86 2.08 -12.82 -0.62
C ARG A 86 3.48 -12.23 -0.72
N ILE A 87 4.50 -13.09 -0.85
CA ILE A 87 5.91 -12.71 -0.91
C ILE A 87 6.30 -12.15 -2.28
N LEU A 88 7.39 -11.38 -2.33
CA LEU A 88 7.99 -10.89 -3.57
C LEU A 88 8.30 -12.05 -4.52
N ASN A 89 8.13 -11.81 -5.82
CA ASN A 89 8.34 -12.77 -6.91
C ASN A 89 7.50 -14.05 -6.83
N SER A 90 6.37 -14.04 -6.13
CA SER A 90 5.42 -15.16 -6.09
C SER A 90 4.10 -14.83 -6.78
N THR A 91 3.37 -15.87 -7.22
CA THR A 91 2.02 -15.78 -7.78
C THR A 91 0.98 -16.32 -6.80
N LYS A 92 -0.31 -16.12 -7.12
CA LYS A 92 -1.36 -16.94 -6.52
C LYS A 92 -1.39 -18.30 -7.22
N TRP A 93 -1.83 -19.34 -6.52
CA TRP A 93 -2.04 -20.66 -7.13
C TRP A 93 -2.86 -20.55 -8.43
N GLY A 94 -2.35 -21.16 -9.51
CA GLY A 94 -2.99 -21.14 -10.83
C GLY A 94 -3.01 -19.75 -11.51
N LYS A 95 -2.17 -18.81 -11.07
CA LYS A 95 -2.01 -17.50 -11.71
C LYS A 95 -0.56 -17.28 -12.14
N GLU A 96 -0.39 -16.49 -13.18
CA GLU A 96 0.91 -16.11 -13.75
C GLU A 96 1.31 -14.68 -13.38
N SER A 97 0.46 -13.93 -12.67
CA SER A 97 0.75 -12.55 -12.26
C SER A 97 1.64 -12.50 -11.01
N TYR A 98 2.94 -12.41 -11.25
CA TYR A 98 3.95 -12.25 -10.21
C TYR A 98 3.78 -10.93 -9.46
N LEU A 99 4.08 -10.95 -8.16
CA LEU A 99 4.22 -9.73 -7.36
C LEU A 99 5.65 -9.23 -7.49
N VAL A 100 5.88 -8.19 -8.28
CA VAL A 100 7.21 -7.67 -8.62
C VAL A 100 7.31 -6.19 -8.31
N PRO A 101 8.50 -5.59 -8.20
CA PRO A 101 8.62 -4.14 -8.04
C PRO A 101 7.93 -3.41 -9.19
N SER A 102 7.16 -2.38 -8.86
CA SER A 102 6.57 -1.48 -9.85
C SER A 102 7.68 -0.80 -10.65
N GLN A 103 7.44 -0.56 -11.94
CA GLN A 103 8.37 0.20 -12.80
C GLN A 103 8.43 1.70 -12.45
N ARG A 104 7.65 2.15 -11.46
CA ARG A 104 7.62 3.54 -11.04
C ARG A 104 8.72 3.84 -10.05
N SER A 105 9.58 4.78 -10.42
CA SER A 105 10.50 5.43 -9.50
C SER A 105 9.71 6.38 -8.61
N PHE A 106 9.74 6.14 -7.30
CA PHE A 106 9.30 7.12 -6.31
C PHE A 106 10.55 7.91 -5.94
N VAL A 107 10.61 9.17 -6.40
CA VAL A 107 11.70 10.11 -6.09
C VAL A 107 11.37 10.85 -4.80
#